data_AF-A0A257JM91-F1
#
_entry.id   AF-A0A257JM91-F1
#
_cell.length_a   1.000
_cell.length_b   1.000
_cell.length_c   1.000
_cell.angle_alpha   90.00
_cell.angle_beta   90.00
_cell.angle_gamma   90.00
#
_symmetry.space_group_name_H-M   'P 1'
#
loop_
_entity.id
_entity.type
_entity.pdbx_description
1 polymer ?
#
loop_
_entity_poly.entity_id
_entity_poly.type
_entity_poly.pdbx_seq_one_letter_code
_entity_poly.pdbx_strand_id
1 'polypeptide(L)'
;MRAIGQQLNEEAAKREAAANAARLGPSASGQRRGRLLGRYDPNAELVLYAEALARKIQANMTLEMVRDLAKRPHTDPVVTLAVRSDGTVESVTFVLSSGVAEIDEAVRRIVQSVVPFQA
;
A
#
# COMPACT_ATOMS: atom_id res chain seq x y z
N MET A 1 -25.59 27.61 10.47
CA MET A 1 -24.97 26.37 11.00
C MET A 1 -25.37 25.17 10.14
N ARG A 2 -24.67 24.88 9.03
CA ARG A 2 -24.98 23.75 8.13
C ARG A 2 -23.74 23.01 7.59
N ALA A 3 -22.57 23.20 8.19
CA ALA A 3 -21.31 22.59 7.72
C ALA A 3 -21.01 21.21 8.35
N ILE A 4 -21.49 20.96 9.58
CA ILE A 4 -21.13 19.74 10.34
C ILE A 4 -21.85 18.50 9.81
N GLY A 5 -23.07 18.63 9.28
CA GLY A 5 -23.86 17.50 8.78
C GLY A 5 -23.31 16.87 7.50
N GLN A 6 -22.66 17.65 6.63
CA GLN A 6 -22.04 17.13 5.41
C GLN A 6 -20.76 16.35 5.72
N GLN A 7 -19.95 16.87 6.66
CA GLN A 7 -18.71 16.23 7.08
C GLN A 7 -18.97 14.85 7.74
N LEU A 8 -20.03 14.73 8.53
CA LEU A 8 -20.43 13.45 9.14
C LEU A 8 -20.92 12.42 8.11
N ASN A 9 -21.60 12.88 7.06
CA ASN A 9 -22.11 11.98 6.01
C ASN A 9 -20.98 11.45 5.12
N GLU A 10 -19.96 12.27 4.84
CA GLU A 10 -18.77 11.86 4.10
C GLU A 10 -17.92 10.87 4.90
N GLU A 11 -17.78 11.07 6.22
CA GLU A 11 -17.06 10.14 7.08
C GLU A 11 -17.81 8.80 7.24
N ALA A 12 -19.15 8.84 7.32
CA ALA A 12 -19.99 7.66 7.31
C ALA A 12 -19.89 6.88 5.99
N ALA A 13 -19.97 7.57 4.85
CA ALA A 13 -19.80 6.96 3.53
C ALA A 13 -18.41 6.33 3.37
N LYS A 14 -17.36 6.99 3.88
CA LYS A 14 -15.99 6.47 3.86
C LYS A 14 -15.83 5.22 4.74
N ARG A 15 -16.47 5.19 5.93
CA ARG A 15 -16.48 4.02 6.81
C ARG A 15 -17.28 2.86 6.22
N GLU A 16 -18.42 3.14 5.61
CA GLU A 16 -19.27 2.13 4.99
C GLU A 16 -18.60 1.54 3.73
N ALA A 17 -17.95 2.38 2.92
CA ALA A 17 -17.14 1.93 1.79
C ALA A 17 -15.95 1.05 2.24
N ALA A 18 -15.27 1.43 3.33
CA ALA A 18 -14.18 0.62 3.90
C ALA A 18 -14.69 -0.72 4.46
N ALA A 19 -15.85 -0.72 5.12
CA ALA A 19 -16.49 -1.94 5.61
C ALA A 19 -16.98 -2.84 4.46
N ASN A 20 -17.49 -2.26 3.38
CA ASN A 20 -17.95 -3.01 2.22
C ASN A 20 -16.79 -3.59 1.40
N ALA A 21 -15.68 -2.84 1.28
CA ALA A 21 -14.43 -3.34 0.71
C ALA A 21 -13.81 -4.48 1.53
N ALA A 22 -13.98 -4.47 2.86
CA ALA A 22 -13.58 -5.58 3.72
C ALA A 22 -14.48 -6.83 3.57
N ARG A 23 -15.76 -6.65 3.19
CA ARG A 23 -16.73 -7.74 2.97
C ARG A 23 -16.59 -8.39 1.59
N LEU A 24 -16.25 -7.61 0.57
CA LEU A 24 -15.93 -8.12 -0.76
C LEU A 24 -14.54 -8.75 -0.71
N GLY A 25 -14.50 -10.06 -0.44
CA GLY A 25 -13.25 -10.81 -0.48
C GLY A 25 -12.53 -10.60 -1.82
N PRO A 26 -11.18 -10.69 -1.86
CA PRO A 26 -10.36 -10.39 -3.05
C PRO A 26 -10.73 -11.15 -4.34
N SER A 27 -11.61 -12.14 -4.26
CA SER A 27 -12.10 -12.99 -5.34
C SER A 27 -13.38 -12.49 -6.01
N ALA A 28 -14.01 -11.40 -5.53
CA ALA A 28 -15.27 -10.89 -6.09
C ALA A 28 -15.09 -10.03 -7.37
N SER A 29 -13.85 -9.65 -7.73
CA SER A 29 -13.57 -8.91 -8.97
C SER A 29 -13.29 -9.87 -10.13
N GLY A 30 -14.08 -9.80 -11.21
CA GLY A 30 -13.79 -10.52 -12.48
C GLY A 30 -12.50 -10.09 -13.19
N GLN A 31 -11.85 -9.03 -12.69
CA GLN A 31 -10.48 -8.67 -13.08
C GLN A 31 -9.53 -9.68 -12.44
N ARG A 32 -8.75 -10.42 -13.26
CA ARG A 32 -7.75 -11.38 -12.77
C ARG A 32 -6.74 -10.67 -11.87
N ARG A 33 -6.99 -10.66 -10.56
CA ARG A 33 -6.06 -10.15 -9.55
C ARG A 33 -4.87 -11.10 -9.46
N GLY A 34 -3.72 -10.69 -9.97
CA GLY A 34 -2.45 -11.37 -9.71
C GLY A 34 -1.93 -11.04 -8.32
N ARG A 35 -1.32 -12.01 -7.64
CA ARG A 35 -0.61 -11.81 -6.37
C ARG A 35 0.82 -12.28 -6.52
N LEU A 36 1.75 -11.34 -6.46
CA LEU A 36 3.17 -11.63 -6.50
C LEU A 36 3.81 -11.31 -5.14
N LEU A 37 4.50 -12.29 -4.58
CA LEU A 37 5.44 -12.11 -3.48
C LEU A 37 6.81 -12.60 -3.95
N GLY A 38 7.85 -11.80 -3.77
CA GLY A 38 9.16 -12.08 -4.33
C GLY A 38 9.24 -11.71 -5.82
N ARG A 39 9.90 -12.54 -6.63
CA ARG A 39 10.24 -12.22 -8.03
C ARG A 39 9.83 -13.29 -9.05
N TYR A 40 8.94 -14.21 -8.67
CA TYR A 40 8.55 -15.31 -9.55
C TYR A 40 7.04 -15.42 -9.66
N ASP A 41 6.54 -15.27 -10.89
CA ASP A 41 5.16 -15.52 -11.30
C ASP A 41 5.15 -15.97 -12.77
N PRO A 42 4.25 -16.87 -13.21
CA PRO A 42 4.12 -17.23 -14.63
C PRO A 42 3.79 -16.04 -15.54
N ASN A 43 3.25 -14.95 -15.00
CA ASN A 43 2.99 -13.72 -15.73
C ASN A 43 4.21 -12.78 -15.71
N ALA A 44 4.96 -12.76 -16.82
CA ALA A 44 6.16 -11.94 -16.96
C ALA A 44 5.89 -10.43 -16.82
N GLU A 45 4.74 -9.94 -17.27
CA GLU A 45 4.37 -8.52 -17.13
C GLU A 45 4.19 -8.13 -15.67
N LEU A 46 3.61 -9.03 -14.86
CA LEU A 46 3.43 -8.82 -13.43
C LEU A 46 4.78 -8.75 -12.69
N VAL A 47 5.73 -9.59 -13.10
CA VAL A 47 7.10 -9.57 -12.55
C VAL A 47 7.80 -8.24 -12.87
N LEU A 48 7.78 -7.82 -14.15
CA LEU A 48 8.40 -6.56 -14.57
C LEU A 48 7.80 -5.35 -13.85
N TYR A 49 6.47 -5.34 -13.68
CA TYR A 49 5.76 -4.31 -12.95
C TYR A 49 6.22 -4.22 -11.49
N ALA A 50 6.30 -5.35 -10.80
CA ALA A 50 6.74 -5.40 -9.41
C ALA A 50 8.23 -5.03 -9.25
N GLU A 51 9.08 -5.37 -10.21
CA GLU A 51 10.47 -4.93 -10.19
C GLU A 51 10.63 -3.42 -10.39
N ALA A 52 9.85 -2.83 -11.31
CA ALA A 52 9.84 -1.38 -11.53
C ALA A 52 9.39 -0.65 -10.24
N LEU A 53 8.33 -1.16 -9.61
CA LEU A 53 7.87 -0.72 -8.30
C LEU A 53 8.97 -0.81 -7.23
N ALA A 54 9.63 -1.96 -7.12
CA ALA A 54 10.70 -2.18 -6.14
C ALA A 54 11.86 -1.20 -6.34
N ARG A 55 12.30 -0.99 -7.59
CA ARG A 55 13.33 0.00 -7.94
C ARG A 55 12.91 1.41 -7.54
N LYS A 56 11.65 1.78 -7.80
CA LYS A 56 11.11 3.11 -7.45
C LYS A 56 11.10 3.33 -5.93
N ILE A 57 10.70 2.31 -5.15
CA ILE A 57 10.73 2.39 -3.68
C ILE A 57 12.16 2.51 -3.17
N GLN A 58 13.10 1.70 -3.68
CA GLN A 58 14.51 1.75 -3.29
C GLN A 58 15.16 3.10 -3.58
N ALA A 59 14.86 3.70 -4.73
CA ALA A 59 15.35 5.03 -5.10
C ALA A 59 14.83 6.14 -4.17
N ASN A 60 13.63 5.97 -3.58
CA ASN A 60 13.00 6.95 -2.68
C ASN A 60 13.19 6.65 -1.18
N MET A 61 13.95 5.60 -0.84
CA MET A 61 14.16 5.16 0.55
C MET A 61 15.05 6.12 1.38
N THR A 62 15.62 7.15 0.76
CA THR A 62 16.59 8.08 1.38
C THR A 62 15.98 9.10 2.33
N LEU A 63 14.75 8.92 2.82
CA LEU A 63 14.22 9.74 3.91
C LEU A 63 15.14 9.57 5.12
N GLU A 64 15.97 10.58 5.42
CA GLU A 64 16.97 10.56 6.50
C GLU A 64 16.36 10.10 7.83
N MET A 65 15.12 10.51 8.09
CA MET A 65 14.33 10.10 9.25
C MET A 65 14.11 8.58 9.35
N VAL A 66 13.88 7.89 8.22
CA VAL A 66 13.73 6.42 8.19
C VAL A 66 15.06 5.74 8.44
N ARG A 67 16.16 6.31 7.93
CA ARG A 67 17.50 5.77 8.15
C ARG A 67 17.88 5.77 9.62
N ASP A 68 17.54 6.83 10.35
CA ASP A 68 17.80 6.88 11.79
C ASP A 68 16.87 5.95 12.59
N LEU A 69 15.60 5.85 12.20
CA LEU A 69 14.67 4.90 12.83
C LEU A 69 15.07 3.44 12.58
N ALA A 70 15.55 3.12 11.37
CA ALA A 70 16.01 1.79 10.99
C ALA A 70 17.32 1.37 11.67
N LYS A 71 18.06 2.28 12.31
CA LYS A 71 19.21 1.89 13.16
C LYS A 71 18.77 1.21 14.45
N ARG A 72 17.52 1.41 14.87
CA ARG A 72 16.96 0.76 16.06
C ARG A 72 16.66 -0.72 15.74
N PRO A 73 16.70 -1.62 16.74
CA PRO A 73 16.21 -2.98 16.55
C PRO A 73 14.76 -2.96 16.06
N HIS A 74 14.54 -3.48 14.87
CA HIS A 74 13.22 -3.61 14.26
C HIS A 74 13.20 -4.88 13.43
N THR A 75 11.99 -5.40 13.20
CA THR A 75 11.79 -6.48 12.25
C THR A 75 11.66 -5.90 10.85
N ASP A 76 12.14 -6.61 9.82
CA ASP A 76 11.89 -6.20 8.43
C ASP A 76 10.39 -6.30 8.12
N PRO A 77 9.68 -5.18 7.89
CA PRO A 77 8.25 -5.22 7.65
C PRO A 77 7.93 -5.84 6.28
N VAL A 78 6.89 -6.67 6.24
CA VAL A 78 6.37 -7.26 5.00
C VAL A 78 4.99 -6.69 4.74
N VAL A 79 4.81 -6.08 3.56
CA VAL A 79 3.55 -5.44 3.17
C VAL A 79 2.99 -6.03 1.89
N THR A 80 1.67 -6.16 1.85
CA THR A 80 0.90 -6.44 0.63
C THR A 80 0.30 -5.13 0.14
N LEU A 81 0.52 -4.82 -1.14
CA LEU A 81 -0.02 -3.65 -1.81
C LEU A 81 -1.10 -4.10 -2.80
N ALA A 82 -2.31 -3.54 -2.69
CA ALA A 82 -3.32 -3.67 -3.73
C ALA A 82 -3.16 -2.49 -4.69
N VAL A 83 -2.69 -2.77 -5.91
CA VAL A 83 -2.46 -1.75 -6.95
C VAL A 83 -3.46 -1.96 -8.08
N ARG A 84 -4.08 -0.87 -8.52
CA ARG A 84 -5.01 -0.88 -9.66
C ARG A 84 -4.25 -0.77 -10.98
N SER A 85 -4.93 -1.08 -12.08
CA SER A 85 -4.36 -0.97 -13.43
C SER A 85 -4.00 0.47 -13.83
N ASP A 86 -4.57 1.48 -13.17
CA ASP A 86 -4.22 2.89 -13.36
C ASP A 86 -2.97 3.32 -12.53
N GLY A 87 -2.33 2.38 -11.84
CA GLY A 87 -1.15 2.63 -11.01
C GLY A 87 -1.47 3.21 -9.63
N THR A 88 -2.74 3.37 -9.26
CA THR A 88 -3.12 3.84 -7.92
C THR A 88 -3.06 2.72 -6.89
N VAL A 89 -2.67 3.06 -5.66
CA VAL A 89 -2.72 2.13 -4.52
C VAL A 89 -4.11 2.18 -3.91
N GLU A 90 -4.80 1.05 -3.92
CA GLU A 90 -6.09 0.86 -3.27
C GLU A 90 -5.91 0.61 -1.77
N SER A 91 -4.95 -0.23 -1.37
CA SER A 91 -4.71 -0.54 0.04
C SER A 91 -3.27 -1.00 0.30
N VAL A 92 -2.83 -0.79 1.55
CA VAL A 92 -1.55 -1.27 2.10
C VAL A 92 -1.85 -2.09 3.34
N THR A 93 -1.49 -3.37 3.33
CA THR A 93 -1.72 -4.29 4.45
C THR A 93 -0.40 -4.85 4.94
N PHE A 94 -0.12 -4.70 6.24
CA PHE A 94 1.05 -5.30 6.86
C PHE A 94 0.79 -6.78 7.12
N VAL A 95 1.61 -7.64 6.51
CA VAL A 95 1.70 -9.07 6.83
C VAL A 95 2.57 -9.27 8.05
N LEU A 96 3.66 -8.49 8.13
CA LEU A 96 4.55 -8.40 9.29
C LEU A 96 4.86 -6.93 9.54
N SER A 97 4.57 -6.45 10.75
CA SER A 97 4.92 -5.10 11.20
C SER A 97 6.40 -5.05 11.60
N SER A 98 7.00 -3.87 11.53
CA SER A 98 8.37 -3.67 12.00
C SER A 98 8.51 -3.71 13.53
N GLY A 99 7.39 -3.62 14.27
CA GLY A 99 7.36 -3.46 15.72
C GLY A 99 7.61 -2.02 16.19
N VAL A 100 7.89 -1.09 15.27
CA VAL A 100 8.10 0.34 15.55
C VAL A 100 7.09 1.15 14.74
N ALA A 101 6.16 1.82 15.41
CA ALA A 101 5.07 2.53 14.76
C ALA A 101 5.56 3.59 13.77
N GLU A 102 6.66 4.28 14.09
CA GLU A 102 7.24 5.31 13.24
C GLU A 102 7.83 4.72 11.94
N ILE A 103 8.37 3.50 11.98
CA ILE A 103 8.84 2.78 10.78
C ILE A 103 7.64 2.39 9.92
N ASP A 104 6.59 1.82 10.53
CA ASP A 104 5.39 1.42 9.80
C ASP A 104 4.67 2.63 9.16
N GLU A 105 4.61 3.77 9.84
CA GLU A 105 4.10 5.02 9.27
C GLU A 105 4.98 5.53 8.13
N ALA A 106 6.29 5.44 8.28
CA ALA A 106 7.20 5.83 7.21
C ALA A 106 7.07 4.92 5.97
N VAL A 107 6.89 3.61 6.14
CA VAL A 107 6.59 2.69 5.04
C VAL A 107 5.35 3.14 4.28
N ARG A 108 4.27 3.50 4.98
CA ARG A 108 3.04 4.02 4.34
C ARG A 108 3.31 5.31 3.56
N ARG A 109 4.10 6.23 4.11
CA ARG A 109 4.48 7.49 3.44
C ARG A 109 5.33 7.25 2.20
N ILE A 110 6.30 6.33 2.26
CA ILE A 110 7.11 5.95 1.11
C ILE A 110 6.21 5.42 0.00
N VAL A 111 5.31 4.47 0.30
CA VAL A 111 4.36 3.93 -0.69
C VAL A 111 3.51 5.03 -1.30
N GLN A 112 3.01 5.99 -0.50
CA GLN A 112 2.21 7.10 -1.03
C GLN A 112 3.03 8.05 -1.92
N SER A 113 4.31 8.28 -1.61
CA SER A 113 5.17 9.19 -2.37
C SER A 113 5.47 8.73 -3.80
N VAL A 114 5.31 7.43 -4.07
CA VAL A 114 5.63 6.82 -5.36
C VAL A 114 4.39 6.58 -6.24
N VAL A 115 3.20 6.93 -5.74
CA VAL A 115 1.94 6.90 -6.51
C VAL A 115 1.84 8.15 -7.42
N PRO A 116 1.32 8.03 -8.66
CA PRO A 116 0.91 6.80 -9.33
C PRO A 116 2.09 5.95 -9.82
N PHE A 117 1.91 4.64 -9.77
CA PHE A 117 2.83 3.65 -10.34
C PHE A 117 2.62 3.54 -11.84
N GLN A 118 3.33 4.38 -12.58
CA GLN A 118 3.53 4.20 -14.01
C GLN A 118 4.80 3.35 -14.17
N ALA A 119 4.64 2.17 -14.78
CA ALA A 119 5.74 1.28 -15.16
C ALA A 119 5.91 1.32 -16.68
#